data_AF-A0A932R1L7-F1
#
_entry.id   AF-A0A932R1L7-F1
#
_cell.length_a   1.000
_cell.length_b   1.000
_cell.length_c   1.000
_cell.angle_alpha   90.00
_cell.angle_beta   90.00
_cell.angle_gamma   90.00
#
_symmetry.space_group_name_H-M   'P 1'
#
loop_
_entity.id
_entity.type
_entity.pdbx_description
1 polymer ?
#
loop_
_entity_poly.entity_id
_entity_poly.type
_entity_poly.pdbx_seq_one_letter_code
_entity_poly.pdbx_strand_id
1 'polypeptide(L)'
;MNQHLRQGSSKNSKDQVTKLQQFLNKNGFGSFTATGTFGPLTLGAVNAFQSKYADQILKPWNLSGPTGLVYLTTLRQLNLIECPDLTLELPSLVPWSQNPGAQ
;
A
#
# COMPACT_ATOMS: atom_id res chain seq x y z
N MET A 1 -3.29 5.08 -7.47
CA MET A 1 -1.93 4.50 -7.57
C MET A 1 -1.95 3.26 -8.45
N ASN A 2 -0.85 2.96 -9.15
CA ASN A 2 -0.78 1.86 -10.12
C ASN A 2 0.55 1.08 -10.10
N GLN A 3 1.37 1.24 -9.07
CA GLN A 3 2.61 0.47 -8.89
C GLN A 3 2.60 -0.26 -7.55
N HIS A 4 3.14 -1.47 -7.52
CA HIS A 4 3.43 -2.22 -6.31
C HIS A 4 4.69 -1.66 -5.64
N LEU A 5 4.63 -1.39 -4.32
CA LEU A 5 5.75 -0.80 -3.60
C LEU A 5 6.09 -1.61 -2.33
N ARG A 6 7.37 -1.68 -2.02
CA ARG A 6 7.88 -2.20 -0.74
C ARG A 6 9.10 -1.42 -0.29
N GLN A 7 9.33 -1.32 1.02
CA GLN A 7 10.56 -0.72 1.54
C GLN A 7 11.81 -1.42 0.97
N GLY A 8 12.83 -0.64 0.63
CA GLY A 8 14.12 -1.15 0.17
C GLY A 8 14.16 -1.64 -1.29
N SER A 9 13.03 -1.59 -2.02
CA SER A 9 13.04 -1.91 -3.45
C SER A 9 13.62 -0.77 -4.28
N SER A 10 14.64 -1.07 -5.07
CA SER A 10 15.21 -0.14 -6.07
C SER A 10 14.26 0.14 -7.26
N LYS A 11 13.20 -0.65 -7.41
CA LYS A 11 12.21 -0.49 -8.49
C LYS A 11 11.08 0.48 -8.14
N ASN A 12 11.00 0.95 -6.90
CA ASN A 12 9.97 1.93 -6.51
C ASN A 12 10.14 3.22 -7.33
N SER A 13 9.09 3.64 -8.04
CA SER A 13 9.10 4.96 -8.67
C SER A 13 8.97 6.03 -7.61
N LYS A 14 9.83 7.05 -7.67
CA LYS A 14 9.81 8.21 -6.77
C LYS A 14 8.42 8.86 -6.72
N ASP A 15 7.75 8.98 -7.87
CA ASP A 15 6.43 9.62 -7.95
C ASP A 15 5.35 8.78 -7.29
N GLN A 16 5.41 7.45 -7.42
CA GLN A 16 4.43 6.55 -6.78
C GLN A 16 4.61 6.52 -5.27
N VAL A 17 5.86 6.56 -4.79
CA VAL A 17 6.14 6.68 -3.35
C VAL A 17 5.69 8.04 -2.81
N THR A 18 5.90 9.13 -3.55
CA THR A 18 5.41 10.46 -3.15
C THR A 18 3.89 10.47 -3.02
N LYS A 19 3.16 9.89 -3.99
CA LYS A 19 1.69 9.74 -3.92
C LYS A 19 1.24 8.93 -2.70
N LEU A 20 1.93 7.82 -2.41
CA LEU A 20 1.67 7.02 -1.21
C LEU A 20 1.87 7.86 0.06
N GLN A 21 2.97 8.58 0.16
CA GLN A 21 3.30 9.39 1.34
C GLN A 21 2.27 10.52 1.55
N GLN A 22 1.87 11.20 0.48
CA GLN A 22 0.82 12.21 0.50
C GLN A 22 -0.52 11.63 0.97
N PHE A 23 -0.92 10.47 0.43
CA PHE A 23 -2.11 9.75 0.88
C PHE A 23 -2.04 9.45 2.39
N LEU A 24 -0.93 8.88 2.85
CA LEU A 24 -0.77 8.45 4.25
C LEU A 24 -0.85 9.64 5.20
N ASN A 25 -0.20 10.76 4.87
CA ASN A 25 -0.30 12.00 5.65
C ASN A 25 -1.73 12.54 5.67
N LYS A 26 -2.37 12.66 4.49
CA LYS A 26 -3.75 13.17 4.34
C LYS A 26 -4.74 12.37 5.19
N ASN A 27 -4.54 11.06 5.31
CA ASN A 27 -5.43 10.17 6.06
C ASN A 27 -4.99 9.92 7.52
N GLY A 28 -4.01 10.69 8.03
CA GLY A 28 -3.61 10.66 9.44
C GLY A 28 -2.75 9.47 9.84
N PHE A 29 -2.12 8.78 8.88
CA PHE A 29 -1.19 7.67 9.15
C PHE A 29 0.27 8.13 9.26
N GLY A 30 0.54 9.41 9.02
CA GLY A 30 1.88 9.97 9.06
C GLY A 30 1.89 11.50 9.13
N SER A 31 3.05 12.05 9.44
CA SER A 31 3.34 13.49 9.38
C SER A 31 4.79 13.69 8.94
N PHE A 32 5.12 13.24 7.73
CA PHE A 32 6.47 13.31 7.17
C PHE A 32 6.50 13.98 5.80
N THR A 33 7.64 14.56 5.43
CA THR A 33 7.84 15.11 4.08
C THR A 33 7.76 14.01 3.03
N ALA A 34 6.96 14.22 1.99
CA ALA A 34 6.86 13.28 0.87
C ALA A 34 8.10 13.40 -0.03
N THR A 35 9.14 12.63 0.28
CA THR A 35 10.44 12.66 -0.42
C THR A 35 10.49 11.74 -1.64
N GLY A 36 9.53 10.82 -1.77
CA GLY A 36 9.55 9.76 -2.76
C GLY A 36 10.50 8.60 -2.42
N THR A 37 11.04 8.58 -1.20
CA THR A 37 11.84 7.46 -0.68
C THR A 37 11.03 6.62 0.29
N PHE A 38 10.85 5.34 -0.01
CA PHE A 38 10.10 4.41 0.85
C PHE A 38 11.03 3.88 1.95
N GLY A 39 11.14 4.65 3.04
CA GLY A 39 11.92 4.31 4.22
C GLY A 39 11.08 3.82 5.42
N PRO A 40 11.70 3.67 6.60
CA PRO A 40 11.07 3.11 7.80
C PRO A 40 9.81 3.86 8.26
N LEU A 41 9.78 5.20 8.13
CA LEU A 41 8.60 5.99 8.48
C LEU A 41 7.41 5.68 7.55
N THR A 42 7.67 5.54 6.25
CA THR A 42 6.63 5.15 5.29
C THR A 42 6.16 3.73 5.55
N LEU A 43 7.06 2.79 5.91
CA LEU A 43 6.68 1.43 6.29
C LEU A 43 5.78 1.41 7.53
N GLY A 44 6.14 2.15 8.58
CA GLY A 44 5.31 2.27 9.78
C GLY A 44 3.91 2.79 9.47
N ALA A 45 3.81 3.82 8.61
CA ALA A 45 2.53 4.38 8.19
C ALA A 45 1.70 3.40 7.33
N VAL A 46 2.35 2.65 6.42
CA VAL A 46 1.66 1.58 5.67
C VAL A 46 1.16 0.49 6.61
N ASN A 47 1.94 0.09 7.61
CA ASN A 47 1.51 -0.90 8.60
C ASN A 47 0.29 -0.42 9.38
N ALA A 48 0.28 0.84 9.83
CA ALA A 48 -0.86 1.43 10.51
C ALA A 48 -2.12 1.47 9.62
N PHE A 49 -1.96 1.82 8.34
CA PHE A 49 -3.04 1.78 7.35
C PHE A 49 -3.60 0.37 7.16
N GLN A 50 -2.73 -0.62 6.99
CA GLN A 50 -3.12 -2.02 6.84
C GLN A 50 -3.88 -2.55 8.06
N SER A 51 -3.42 -2.20 9.27
CA SER A 51 -4.12 -2.58 10.50
C SER A 51 -5.49 -1.90 10.63
N LYS A 52 -5.62 -0.62 10.24
CA LYS A 52 -6.90 0.10 10.27
C LYS A 52 -7.94 -0.49 9.31
N TYR A 53 -7.51 -0.98 8.15
CA TYR A 53 -8.38 -1.60 7.14
C TYR A 53 -8.13 -3.11 7.03
N ALA A 54 -7.96 -3.78 8.17
CA ALA A 54 -7.58 -5.20 8.22
C ALA A 54 -8.59 -6.11 7.50
N ASP A 55 -9.89 -5.84 7.58
CA ASP A 55 -10.92 -6.65 6.90
C ASP A 55 -10.81 -6.59 5.37
N GLN A 56 -10.44 -5.44 4.81
CA GLN A 56 -10.31 -5.24 3.37
C GLN A 56 -8.93 -5.64 2.86
N ILE A 57 -7.89 -5.49 3.70
CA ILE A 57 -6.50 -5.65 3.28
C ILE A 57 -5.91 -6.99 3.71
N LEU A 58 -6.05 -7.38 4.98
CA LEU A 58 -5.32 -8.52 5.58
C LEU A 58 -6.15 -9.80 5.60
N LYS A 59 -7.44 -9.70 5.93
CA LYS A 59 -8.36 -10.84 6.02
C LYS A 59 -8.48 -11.65 4.72
N PRO A 60 -8.49 -11.06 3.50
CA PRO A 60 -8.50 -11.85 2.27
C PRO A 60 -7.30 -12.80 2.14
N TRP A 61 -6.17 -12.43 2.75
CA TRP A 61 -4.94 -13.23 2.76
C TRP A 61 -4.81 -14.15 3.97
N ASN A 62 -5.80 -14.18 4.86
CA ASN A 62 -5.73 -14.87 6.14
C ASN A 62 -4.51 -14.43 7.00
N LEU A 63 -4.20 -13.13 6.98
CA LEU A 63 -3.09 -12.55 7.75
C LEU A 63 -3.59 -11.91 9.04
N SER A 64 -2.86 -12.12 10.14
CA SER A 64 -3.16 -11.54 11.46
C SER A 64 -2.44 -10.22 11.73
N GLY A 65 -1.56 -9.78 10.83
CA GLY A 65 -0.76 -8.57 11.02
C GLY A 65 -0.33 -7.91 9.70
N PRO A 66 0.08 -6.64 9.76
CA PRO A 66 0.48 -5.89 8.59
C PRO A 66 1.79 -6.42 8.00
N THR A 67 1.93 -6.29 6.68
CA THR A 67 3.08 -6.78 5.90
C THR A 67 4.01 -5.66 5.42
N GLY A 68 3.51 -4.41 5.41
CA GLY A 68 4.22 -3.27 4.84
C GLY A 68 4.22 -3.23 3.31
N LEU A 69 3.62 -4.23 2.65
CA LEU A 69 3.53 -4.29 1.20
C LEU A 69 2.37 -3.44 0.67
N VAL A 70 2.70 -2.47 -0.17
CA VAL A 70 1.71 -1.77 -0.99
C VAL A 70 1.48 -2.60 -2.25
N TYR A 71 0.69 -3.65 -2.08
CA TYR A 71 0.38 -4.68 -3.09
C TYR A 71 -1.14 -4.79 -3.29
N LEU A 72 -1.64 -5.86 -3.93
CA LEU A 72 -3.01 -5.99 -4.46
C LEU A 72 -4.12 -5.38 -3.58
N THR A 73 -4.36 -5.91 -2.37
CA THR A 73 -5.45 -5.45 -1.51
C THR A 73 -5.16 -4.10 -0.86
N THR A 74 -3.90 -3.82 -0.51
CA THR A 74 -3.48 -2.50 -0.02
C THR A 74 -3.75 -1.41 -1.07
N LEU A 75 -3.36 -1.65 -2.33
CA LEU A 75 -3.57 -0.72 -3.44
C LEU A 75 -5.03 -0.58 -3.82
N ARG A 76 -5.78 -1.69 -3.81
CA ARG A 76 -7.23 -1.65 -3.98
C ARG A 76 -7.85 -0.71 -2.94
N GLN A 77 -7.53 -0.89 -1.66
CA GLN A 77 -8.09 -0.06 -0.60
C GLN A 77 -7.65 1.41 -0.71
N LEU A 78 -6.38 1.67 -1.02
CA LEU A 78 -5.88 3.03 -1.29
C LEU A 78 -6.70 3.72 -2.39
N ASN A 79 -6.93 3.02 -3.51
CA ASN A 79 -7.63 3.56 -4.67
C ASN A 79 -9.13 3.75 -4.40
N LEU A 80 -9.78 2.86 -3.67
CA LEU A 80 -11.19 3.02 -3.28
C LEU A 80 -11.41 4.22 -2.34
N ILE A 81 -10.44 4.52 -1.47
CA ILE A 81 -10.52 5.68 -0.58
C ILE A 81 -10.30 6.99 -1.34
N GLU A 82 -9.32 7.05 -2.26
CA GLU A 82 -9.07 8.26 -3.05
C GLU A 82 -10.12 8.50 -4.15
N CYS A 83 -10.73 7.44 -4.68
CA CYS A 83 -11.74 7.51 -5.72
C CYS A 83 -12.99 6.72 -5.30
N PRO A 84 -13.92 7.31 -4.54
CA PRO A 84 -15.10 6.61 -4.02
C PRO A 84 -16.05 6.06 -5.09
N ASP A 85 -16.09 6.69 -6.27
CA ASP A 85 -16.90 6.23 -7.41
C ASP A 85 -16.29 5.02 -8.13
N LEU A 86 -15.07 4.60 -7.74
CA LEU A 86 -14.38 3.49 -8.36
C LEU A 86 -14.94 2.16 -7.85
N THR A 87 -15.36 1.30 -8.76
CA THR A 87 -15.76 -0.08 -8.44
C THR A 87 -14.62 -1.04 -8.73
N LEU A 88 -13.77 -1.30 -7.72
CA LEU A 88 -12.72 -2.33 -7.81
C LEU A 88 -13.17 -3.63 -7.15
N GLU A 89 -13.22 -4.70 -7.93
CA GLU A 89 -13.40 -6.06 -7.39
C GLU A 89 -12.18 -6.51 -6.58
N LEU A 90 -12.36 -7.55 -5.76
CA LEU A 90 -11.23 -8.19 -5.08
C LEU A 90 -10.38 -8.92 -6.13
N PRO A 91 -9.07 -8.59 -6.25
CA PRO A 91 -8.21 -9.25 -7.23
C PRO A 91 -7.89 -10.69 -6.83
N SER A 92 -7.52 -11.53 -7.81
CA SER A 92 -6.96 -12.85 -7.55
C SER A 92 -5.70 -12.74 -6.69
N LEU A 93 -5.70 -13.42 -5.54
CA LEU A 93 -4.66 -13.28 -4.53
C LEU A 93 -3.44 -14.15 -4.89
N VAL A 94 -2.48 -13.54 -5.59
CA VAL A 94 -1.19 -14.17 -5.93
C VAL A 94 -0.11 -13.68 -4.96
N PRO A 95 0.55 -14.55 -4.19
CA PRO A 95 1.64 -14.14 -3.30
C PRO A 95 2.73 -13.33 -4.02
N TRP A 96 3.31 -12.33 -3.33
CA TRP A 96 4.34 -11.46 -3.90
C TRP A 96 5.51 -12.24 -4.53
N SER A 97 5.95 -13.32 -3.88
CA SER A 97 7.04 -14.18 -4.37
C SER A 97 6.72 -14.88 -5.69
N GLN A 98 5.44 -15.05 -6.01
CA GLN A 98 4.94 -15.76 -7.19
C GLN A 98 4.42 -14.82 -8.29
N ASN A 99 4.42 -13.50 -8.07
CA ASN A 99 3.99 -12.52 -9.06
C ASN A 99 5.20 -11.79 -9.67
N PRO A 100 5.72 -12.23 -10.83
CA PRO A 100 6.86 -11.56 -11.47
C PRO A 100 6.54 -10.13 -11.91
N GLY A 101 5.27 -9.80 -12.18
CA GLY A 101 4.84 -8.44 -12.51
C GLY A 101 4.84 -7.49 -11.30
N ALA A 102 4.97 -8.02 -10.08
CA ALA A 102 5.10 -7.23 -8.86
C ALA A 102 6.54 -6.99 -8.42
N GLN A 103 7.50 -7.77 -8.95
CA GLN A 103 8.87 -7.84 -8.46
C GLN A 103 9.84 -6.92 -9.15
#